data_AF-A0A3D5G5E7-F1
#
_entry.id   AF-A0A3D5G5E7-F1
#
_cell.length_a   1.000
_cell.length_b   1.000
_cell.length_c   1.000
_cell.angle_alpha   90.00
_cell.angle_beta   90.00
_cell.angle_gamma   90.00
#
_symmetry.space_group_name_H-M   'P 1'
#
loop_
_entity.id
_entity.type
_entity.pdbx_description
1 polymer ?
#
loop_
_entity_poly.entity_id
_entity_poly.type
_entity_poly.pdbx_seq_one_letter_code
_entity_poly.pdbx_strand_id
1 'polypeptide(L)'
;MTRIICLANSWKRGDRCIAGINELQGKWVRPVSDLPDGQIPKEMRQINRLEPALLDVLEIPLAKTGPDFGFECENISVLPGKWRQVGKVPPAYLLKYCNSQEYILHNDLRYVTVEYMQSLPMCDRLTLQLVKAVKFTVKKLSQRFEGAHKWEGSIVTQHGQRLTATITDPVFIRKLELGYRPQKACLVTVSLSMPWRPDDWEGDDSCWKLIAGVVELPEDLVGDRVLF
;
A
#
# COMPACT_ATOMS: atom_id res chain seq x y z
N MET A 1 -17.97 7.69 11.78
CA MET A 1 -17.20 8.08 10.58
C MET A 1 -15.73 8.07 10.95
N THR A 2 -14.89 7.51 10.08
CA THR A 2 -13.44 7.45 10.26
C THR A 2 -12.78 8.19 9.11
N ARG A 3 -11.80 9.05 9.40
CA ARG A 3 -11.03 9.78 8.39
C ARG A 3 -9.68 9.12 8.16
N ILE A 4 -9.40 8.77 6.93
CA ILE A 4 -8.12 8.19 6.52
C ILE A 4 -7.51 8.99 5.38
N ILE A 5 -6.19 9.11 5.40
CA ILE A 5 -5.42 9.60 4.26
C ILE A 5 -5.17 8.41 3.34
N CYS A 6 -5.72 8.43 2.12
CA CYS A 6 -5.59 7.34 1.16
C CYS A 6 -4.12 7.21 0.70
N LEU A 7 -3.52 6.05 0.96
CA LEU A 7 -2.13 5.73 0.62
C LEU A 7 -1.99 4.49 -0.27
N ALA A 8 -3.08 3.76 -0.46
CA ALA A 8 -3.20 2.72 -1.46
C ALA A 8 -4.63 2.72 -2.03
N ASN A 9 -4.73 2.58 -3.35
CA ASN A 9 -5.93 2.18 -4.07
C ASN A 9 -5.51 1.20 -5.17
N SER A 10 -5.10 -0.01 -4.76
CA SER A 10 -4.41 -0.98 -5.61
C SER A 10 -5.33 -2.13 -6.05
N TRP A 11 -4.94 -2.88 -7.07
CA TRP A 11 -5.67 -4.10 -7.48
C TRP A 11 -5.65 -5.19 -6.40
N LYS A 12 -6.81 -5.82 -6.16
CA LYS A 12 -6.98 -7.06 -5.37
C LYS A 12 -8.09 -7.92 -6.01
N ARG A 13 -7.71 -9.05 -6.63
CA ARG A 13 -8.62 -10.04 -7.25
C ARG A 13 -9.75 -9.43 -8.11
N GLY A 14 -9.39 -8.54 -9.04
CA GLY A 14 -10.35 -7.86 -9.94
C GLY A 14 -10.97 -6.57 -9.39
N ASP A 15 -10.87 -6.34 -8.08
CA ASP A 15 -11.38 -5.15 -7.39
C ASP A 15 -10.25 -4.36 -6.71
N ARG A 16 -10.55 -3.56 -5.68
CA ARG A 16 -9.59 -2.70 -5.00
C ARG A 16 -9.27 -3.12 -3.58
N CYS A 17 -8.00 -2.93 -3.21
CA CYS A 17 -7.60 -2.74 -1.83
C CYS A 17 -7.41 -1.24 -1.62
N ILE A 18 -8.15 -0.65 -0.67
CA ILE A 18 -7.94 0.73 -0.23
C ILE A 18 -7.32 0.68 1.15
N ALA A 19 -6.29 1.47 1.39
CA ALA A 19 -5.68 1.58 2.70
C ALA A 19 -5.14 2.98 2.94
N GLY A 20 -5.04 3.35 4.21
CA GLY A 20 -4.62 4.68 4.58
C GLY A 20 -4.30 4.82 6.05
N ILE A 21 -3.86 6.01 6.45
CA ILE A 21 -3.56 6.33 7.85
C ILE A 21 -4.72 7.12 8.43
N ASN A 22 -5.22 6.68 9.58
CA ASN A 22 -6.20 7.40 10.37
C ASN A 22 -5.62 8.72 10.86
N GLU A 23 -6.26 9.85 10.53
CA GLU A 23 -5.73 11.19 10.85
C GLU A 23 -5.61 11.45 12.36
N LEU A 24 -6.50 10.87 13.17
CA LEU A 24 -6.53 11.09 14.61
C LEU A 24 -5.56 10.16 15.34
N GLN A 25 -5.49 8.91 14.93
CA GLN A 25 -4.72 7.88 15.64
C GLN A 25 -3.30 7.69 15.08
N GLY A 26 -3.04 8.15 13.85
CA GLY A 26 -1.77 7.91 13.16
C GLY A 26 -1.51 6.43 12.84
N LYS A 27 -2.54 5.58 12.89
CA LYS A 27 -2.46 4.14 12.64
C LYS A 27 -2.99 3.80 11.25
N TRP A 28 -2.46 2.74 10.67
CA TRP A 28 -2.99 2.17 9.45
C TRP A 28 -4.42 1.66 9.64
N VAL A 29 -5.22 1.84 8.59
CA VAL A 29 -6.58 1.33 8.47
C VAL A 29 -6.74 0.83 7.04
N ARG A 30 -7.22 -0.40 6.91
CA ARG A 30 -7.61 -1.02 5.65
C ARG A 30 -9.11 -1.31 5.68
N PRO A 31 -9.95 -0.47 5.05
CA PRO A 31 -11.35 -0.80 4.84
C PRO A 31 -11.50 -2.15 4.12
N VAL A 32 -12.34 -3.03 4.65
CA VAL A 32 -12.68 -4.32 4.02
C VAL A 32 -14.19 -4.49 3.89
N SER A 33 -14.61 -5.13 2.80
CA SER A 33 -16.00 -5.53 2.59
C SER A 33 -16.27 -6.91 3.20
N ASP A 34 -17.45 -7.46 2.95
CA ASP A 34 -17.85 -8.83 3.26
C ASP A 34 -17.44 -9.87 2.19
N LEU A 35 -16.76 -9.44 1.12
CA LEU A 35 -16.21 -10.36 0.13
C LEU A 35 -15.10 -11.24 0.72
N PRO A 36 -14.83 -12.43 0.15
CA PRO A 36 -13.94 -13.44 0.75
C PRO A 36 -12.54 -12.94 1.12
N ASP A 37 -11.97 -12.01 0.36
CA ASP A 37 -10.66 -11.42 0.63
C ASP A 37 -10.76 -9.94 1.03
N GLY A 38 -11.95 -9.48 1.42
CA GLY A 38 -12.19 -8.11 1.88
C GLY A 38 -11.97 -7.02 0.82
N GLN A 39 -11.86 -7.39 -0.47
CA GLN A 39 -11.71 -6.42 -1.56
C GLN A 39 -12.91 -5.46 -1.62
N ILE A 40 -12.69 -4.19 -1.93
CA ILE A 40 -13.75 -3.17 -1.98
C ILE A 40 -14.34 -3.08 -3.39
N PRO A 41 -15.64 -3.40 -3.57
CA PRO A 41 -16.32 -3.29 -4.85
C PRO A 41 -16.44 -1.85 -5.35
N LYS A 42 -16.68 -1.68 -6.64
CA LYS A 42 -16.73 -0.36 -7.30
C LYS A 42 -17.82 0.53 -6.71
N GLU A 43 -19.00 -0.02 -6.56
CA GLU A 43 -20.19 0.61 -6.00
C GLU A 43 -19.99 1.11 -4.56
N MET A 44 -19.08 0.50 -3.80
CA MET A 44 -18.77 0.90 -2.41
C MET A 44 -17.76 2.04 -2.33
N ARG A 45 -16.69 1.99 -3.14
CA ARG A 45 -15.58 2.96 -3.07
C ARG A 45 -15.79 4.25 -3.85
N GLN A 46 -16.64 4.24 -4.88
CA GLN A 46 -16.74 5.38 -5.78
C GLN A 46 -17.41 6.58 -5.10
N ILE A 47 -16.75 7.74 -5.17
CA ILE A 47 -17.25 9.01 -4.65
C ILE A 47 -17.65 9.85 -5.86
N ASN A 48 -18.96 10.08 -6.04
CA ASN A 48 -19.49 10.79 -7.22
C ASN A 48 -18.97 10.19 -8.56
N ARG A 49 -18.94 8.85 -8.66
CA ARG A 49 -18.43 8.07 -9.81
C ARG A 49 -16.91 8.15 -10.04
N LEU A 50 -16.17 8.82 -9.17
CA LEU A 50 -14.71 8.89 -9.21
C LEU A 50 -14.09 7.86 -8.26
N GLU A 51 -12.92 7.36 -8.62
CA GLU A 51 -12.09 6.52 -7.75
C GLU A 51 -11.33 7.40 -6.75
N PRO A 52 -11.20 7.00 -5.47
CA PRO A 52 -10.34 7.69 -4.51
C PRO A 52 -8.89 7.74 -5.02
N ALA A 53 -8.25 8.91 -4.92
CA ALA A 53 -6.85 9.08 -5.29
C ALA A 53 -5.94 9.02 -4.07
N LEU A 54 -4.65 8.73 -4.31
CA LEU A 54 -3.65 8.89 -3.25
C LEU A 54 -3.64 10.33 -2.74
N LEU A 55 -3.41 10.48 -1.43
CA LEU A 55 -3.42 11.72 -0.65
C LEU A 55 -4.81 12.30 -0.35
N ASP A 56 -5.88 11.77 -0.93
CA ASP A 56 -7.23 12.18 -0.56
C ASP A 56 -7.51 11.84 0.90
N VAL A 57 -8.15 12.76 1.62
CA VAL A 57 -8.71 12.48 2.95
C VAL A 57 -10.12 11.96 2.76
N LEU A 58 -10.31 10.69 3.07
CA LEU A 58 -11.56 9.97 2.91
C LEU A 58 -12.27 9.84 4.25
N GLU A 59 -13.53 10.23 4.30
CA GLU A 59 -14.44 9.96 5.40
C GLU A 59 -15.27 8.72 5.04
N ILE A 60 -15.10 7.66 5.83
CA ILE A 60 -15.65 6.33 5.57
C ILE A 60 -16.46 5.85 6.79
N PRO A 61 -17.67 5.30 6.59
CA PRO A 61 -18.38 4.59 7.65
C PRO A 61 -17.67 3.26 7.93
N LEU A 62 -16.87 3.20 9.00
CA LEU A 62 -16.14 2.01 9.42
C LEU A 62 -16.63 1.52 10.79
N ALA A 63 -16.58 0.21 10.98
CA ALA A 63 -16.78 -0.45 12.26
C ALA A 63 -15.59 -0.19 13.21
N LYS A 64 -15.61 -0.80 14.40
CA LYS A 64 -14.47 -0.76 15.33
C LYS A 64 -13.39 -1.79 14.98
N THR A 65 -13.78 -2.87 14.32
CA THR A 65 -12.94 -4.02 13.97
C THR A 65 -13.35 -4.57 12.60
N GLY A 66 -12.57 -5.50 12.07
CA GLY A 66 -12.90 -6.25 10.86
C GLY A 66 -12.23 -7.63 10.88
N PRO A 67 -12.47 -8.46 9.86
CA PRO A 67 -11.78 -9.74 9.72
C PRO A 67 -10.28 -9.50 9.49
N ASP A 68 -9.42 -10.12 10.31
CA ASP A 68 -7.97 -10.03 10.19
C ASP A 68 -7.37 -11.14 9.31
N PHE A 69 -8.18 -12.13 8.90
CA PHE A 69 -7.75 -13.32 8.17
C PHE A 69 -6.57 -14.06 8.83
N GLY A 70 -6.37 -13.87 10.15
CA GLY A 70 -5.27 -14.42 10.93
C GLY A 70 -3.94 -13.67 10.83
N PHE A 71 -3.81 -12.59 10.04
CA PHE A 71 -2.52 -11.88 9.90
C PHE A 71 -2.61 -10.37 9.60
N GLU A 72 -3.77 -9.82 9.25
CA GLU A 72 -3.96 -8.41 8.87
C GLU A 72 -4.61 -7.61 10.01
N CYS A 73 -3.80 -7.01 10.89
CA CYS A 73 -4.32 -6.28 12.05
C CYS A 73 -4.98 -4.93 11.70
N GLU A 74 -4.75 -4.42 10.48
CA GLU A 74 -5.26 -3.13 10.03
C GLU A 74 -6.68 -3.16 9.45
N ASN A 75 -7.26 -4.36 9.28
CA ASN A 75 -8.55 -4.53 8.63
C ASN A 75 -9.70 -4.02 9.50
N ILE A 76 -10.56 -3.18 8.91
CA ILE A 76 -11.77 -2.67 9.55
C ILE A 76 -12.95 -2.79 8.59
N SER A 77 -14.04 -3.42 9.02
CA SER A 77 -15.22 -3.61 8.18
C SER A 77 -15.87 -2.28 7.81
N VAL A 78 -16.22 -2.15 6.53
CA VAL A 78 -17.04 -1.05 6.03
C VAL A 78 -18.49 -1.25 6.49
N LEU A 79 -19.09 -0.19 7.02
CA LEU A 79 -20.49 -0.13 7.40
C LEU A 79 -21.34 0.51 6.28
N PRO A 80 -22.67 0.32 6.30
CA PRO A 80 -23.55 1.03 5.38
C PRO A 80 -23.36 2.54 5.42
N GLY A 81 -23.26 3.17 4.26
CA GLY A 81 -23.15 4.62 4.10
C GLY A 81 -22.31 5.03 2.91
N LYS A 82 -22.30 6.33 2.60
CA LYS A 82 -21.51 6.88 1.50
C LYS A 82 -20.14 7.34 1.96
N TRP A 83 -19.14 7.06 1.16
CA TRP A 83 -17.80 7.61 1.32
C TRP A 83 -17.79 9.06 0.85
N ARG A 84 -16.93 9.88 1.46
CA ARG A 84 -16.76 11.29 1.08
C ARG A 84 -15.28 11.63 1.00
N GLN A 85 -14.89 12.39 0.00
CA GLN A 85 -13.61 13.08 0.00
C GLN A 85 -13.82 14.40 0.74
N VAL A 86 -13.12 14.60 1.85
CA VAL A 86 -13.25 15.78 2.72
C VAL A 86 -12.02 16.68 2.69
N GLY A 87 -10.96 16.27 1.98
CA GLY A 87 -9.74 17.05 1.82
C GLY A 87 -8.68 16.30 1.05
N LYS A 88 -7.48 16.87 1.05
CA LYS A 88 -6.26 16.30 0.46
C LYS A 88 -5.05 16.82 1.21
N VAL A 89 -4.04 15.97 1.42
CA VAL A 89 -2.79 16.37 2.06
C VAL A 89 -1.65 16.51 1.04
N PRO A 90 -0.65 17.38 1.27
CA PRO A 90 0.55 17.40 0.44
C PRO A 90 1.45 16.18 0.75
N PRO A 91 2.27 15.70 -0.20
CA PRO A 91 3.21 14.60 0.03
C PRO A 91 4.08 14.76 1.28
N ALA A 92 4.59 15.97 1.52
CA ALA A 92 5.45 16.30 2.66
C ALA A 92 4.81 15.97 4.02
N TYR A 93 3.47 16.08 4.12
CA TYR A 93 2.73 15.79 5.34
C TYR A 93 2.87 14.33 5.78
N LEU A 94 3.17 13.43 4.84
CA LEU A 94 3.28 12.00 5.10
C LEU A 94 4.63 11.58 5.69
N LEU A 95 5.66 12.44 5.62
CA LEU A 95 7.01 12.10 6.10
C LEU A 95 7.02 11.69 7.57
N LYS A 96 6.14 12.26 8.38
CA LYS A 96 5.99 11.93 9.82
C LYS A 96 5.45 10.51 10.08
N TYR A 97 4.89 9.86 9.06
CA TYR A 97 4.37 8.49 9.15
C TYR A 97 5.33 7.44 8.56
N CYS A 98 6.46 7.86 7.99
CA CYS A 98 7.52 6.94 7.61
C CYS A 98 8.14 6.36 8.88
N ASN A 99 8.09 5.04 9.04
CA ASN A 99 8.78 4.37 10.14
C ASN A 99 10.25 4.10 9.75
N SER A 100 11.13 4.11 10.75
CA SER A 100 12.57 3.85 10.59
C SER A 100 12.94 2.40 10.93
N GLN A 101 12.02 1.46 10.69
CA GLN A 101 12.31 0.05 10.93
C GLN A 101 13.43 -0.42 9.99
N GLU A 102 14.29 -1.31 10.51
CA GLU A 102 15.40 -1.89 9.75
C GLU A 102 14.91 -2.60 8.48
N TYR A 103 13.79 -3.30 8.60
CA TYR A 103 13.17 -4.05 7.51
C TYR A 103 11.82 -3.47 7.09
N ILE A 104 11.64 -3.30 5.78
CA ILE A 104 10.34 -3.16 5.14
C ILE A 104 9.56 -4.46 5.35
N LEU A 105 8.51 -4.39 6.18
CA LEU A 105 7.61 -5.48 6.54
C LEU A 105 8.37 -6.73 6.97
N HIS A 106 8.96 -6.64 8.18
CA HIS A 106 9.52 -7.73 8.99
C HIS A 106 10.87 -8.32 8.58
N ASN A 107 11.18 -8.42 7.29
CA ASN A 107 12.42 -9.04 6.81
C ASN A 107 12.95 -8.40 5.51
N ASP A 108 14.05 -8.91 4.96
CA ASP A 108 14.65 -8.49 3.69
C ASP A 108 14.16 -9.30 2.48
N LEU A 109 13.33 -10.32 2.70
CA LEU A 109 12.75 -11.16 1.65
C LEU A 109 11.66 -10.41 0.88
N ARG A 110 11.26 -10.98 -0.27
CA ARG A 110 10.13 -10.47 -1.07
C ARG A 110 8.76 -10.87 -0.51
N TYR A 111 8.74 -11.67 0.54
CA TYR A 111 7.53 -12.21 1.15
C TYR A 111 7.73 -12.38 2.66
N VAL A 112 6.64 -12.62 3.36
CA VAL A 112 6.61 -13.00 4.77
C VAL A 112 5.70 -14.22 4.88
N THR A 113 6.13 -15.26 5.59
CA THR A 113 5.31 -16.46 5.77
C THR A 113 4.14 -16.20 6.71
N VAL A 114 3.02 -16.87 6.48
CA VAL A 114 1.85 -16.79 7.37
C VAL A 114 2.20 -17.28 8.77
N GLU A 115 2.98 -18.34 8.88
CA GLU A 115 3.47 -18.87 10.16
C GLU A 115 4.23 -17.81 10.96
N TYR A 116 5.18 -17.12 10.33
CA TYR A 116 5.92 -16.03 10.97
C TYR A 116 4.96 -14.93 11.44
N MET A 117 4.04 -14.48 10.59
CA MET A 117 3.05 -13.46 10.99
C MET A 117 2.21 -13.91 12.18
N GLN A 118 1.78 -15.18 12.21
CA GLN A 118 0.97 -15.74 13.28
C GLN A 118 1.75 -15.92 14.59
N SER A 119 3.07 -16.10 14.52
CA SER A 119 3.96 -16.12 15.69
C SER A 119 4.06 -14.77 16.41
N LEU A 120 3.79 -13.67 15.70
CA LEU A 120 3.86 -12.32 16.27
C LEU A 120 2.58 -11.97 17.06
N PRO A 121 2.69 -11.13 18.10
CA PRO A 121 1.53 -10.48 18.70
C PRO A 121 0.72 -9.72 17.65
N MET A 122 -0.62 -9.70 17.76
CA MET A 122 -1.49 -9.08 16.76
C MET A 122 -1.13 -7.62 16.43
N CYS A 123 -0.71 -6.84 17.43
CA CYS A 123 -0.33 -5.43 17.23
C CYS A 123 0.97 -5.25 16.42
N ASP A 124 1.79 -6.29 16.32
CA ASP A 124 3.09 -6.26 15.64
C ASP A 124 3.00 -6.83 14.22
N ARG A 125 1.83 -7.36 13.82
CA ARG A 125 1.57 -7.95 12.49
C ARG A 125 1.37 -6.89 11.41
N LEU A 126 2.38 -6.06 11.17
CA LEU A 126 2.33 -5.02 10.14
C LEU A 126 2.18 -5.65 8.74
N THR A 127 1.12 -5.28 8.02
CA THR A 127 0.90 -5.65 6.61
C THR A 127 0.90 -4.46 5.68
N LEU A 128 1.02 -3.25 6.23
CA LEU A 128 1.15 -1.97 5.52
C LEU A 128 2.30 -1.16 6.10
N GLN A 129 3.08 -0.53 5.22
CA GLN A 129 4.15 0.36 5.61
C GLN A 129 4.33 1.48 4.59
N LEU A 130 4.57 2.70 5.08
CA LEU A 130 4.94 3.82 4.25
C LEU A 130 6.46 3.99 4.34
N VAL A 131 7.13 3.84 3.20
CA VAL A 131 8.59 3.80 3.11
C VAL A 131 9.09 5.04 2.39
N LYS A 132 10.06 5.74 2.97
CA LYS A 132 10.79 6.79 2.27
C LYS A 132 11.90 6.14 1.42
N ALA A 133 11.71 6.13 0.11
CA ALA A 133 12.70 5.68 -0.86
C ALA A 133 13.62 6.85 -1.24
N VAL A 134 14.94 6.67 -1.09
CA VAL A 134 15.93 7.61 -1.64
C VAL A 134 16.24 7.30 -3.11
N LYS A 135 15.97 6.07 -3.54
CA LYS A 135 16.03 5.66 -4.94
C LYS A 135 14.89 4.71 -5.26
N PHE A 136 14.10 5.09 -6.25
CA PHE A 136 13.04 4.30 -6.84
C PHE A 136 13.26 4.15 -8.33
N THR A 137 13.15 2.91 -8.81
CA THR A 137 13.24 2.59 -10.23
C THR A 137 12.17 1.61 -10.62
N VAL A 138 11.75 1.63 -11.88
CA VAL A 138 10.71 0.74 -12.40
C VAL A 138 11.23 -0.06 -13.58
N LYS A 139 10.81 -1.32 -13.65
CA LYS A 139 11.08 -2.22 -14.77
C LYS A 139 9.78 -2.82 -15.27
N LYS A 140 9.61 -2.81 -16.59
CA LYS A 140 8.53 -3.51 -17.27
C LYS A 140 8.85 -5.01 -17.28
N LEU A 141 7.96 -5.82 -16.72
CA LEU A 141 7.99 -7.28 -16.83
C LEU A 141 7.08 -7.73 -18.00
N SER A 142 7.10 -9.02 -18.32
CA SER A 142 6.26 -9.63 -19.35
C SER A 142 4.75 -9.41 -19.09
N GLN A 143 3.94 -9.70 -20.11
CA GLN A 143 2.49 -9.47 -20.10
C GLN A 143 1.79 -10.21 -18.95
N ARG A 144 0.75 -9.58 -18.39
CA ARG A 144 -0.31 -10.28 -17.64
C ARG A 144 -1.22 -11.01 -18.62
N PHE A 145 -1.98 -11.98 -18.10
CA PHE A 145 -2.99 -12.78 -18.83
C PHE A 145 -4.10 -11.95 -19.53
N GLU A 146 -4.18 -10.63 -19.29
CA GLU A 146 -5.20 -9.73 -19.83
C GLU A 146 -4.62 -8.58 -20.67
N GLY A 147 -3.42 -8.73 -21.22
CA GLY A 147 -2.82 -7.74 -22.14
C GLY A 147 -2.18 -6.51 -21.47
N ALA A 148 -2.43 -6.26 -20.18
CA ALA A 148 -1.71 -5.25 -19.39
C ALA A 148 -0.30 -5.75 -19.00
N HIS A 149 0.68 -4.85 -18.90
CA HIS A 149 2.04 -5.23 -18.51
C HIS A 149 2.17 -5.34 -16.99
N LYS A 150 2.87 -6.38 -16.51
CA LYS A 150 3.30 -6.42 -15.11
C LYS A 150 4.46 -5.44 -14.95
N TRP A 151 4.41 -4.61 -13.92
CA TRP A 151 5.49 -3.68 -13.57
C TRP A 151 6.09 -4.07 -12.23
N GLU A 152 7.41 -3.98 -12.13
CA GLU A 152 8.15 -4.16 -10.89
C GLU A 152 8.82 -2.84 -10.51
N GLY A 153 8.72 -2.48 -9.23
CA GLY A 153 9.46 -1.37 -8.65
C GLY A 153 10.63 -1.89 -7.80
N SER A 154 11.73 -1.15 -7.81
CA SER A 154 12.87 -1.35 -6.91
C SER A 154 13.02 -0.14 -6.01
N ILE A 155 13.08 -0.39 -4.71
CA ILE A 155 13.19 0.63 -3.66
C ILE A 155 14.57 0.49 -3.01
N VAL A 156 15.21 1.62 -2.72
CA VAL A 156 16.34 1.71 -1.79
C VAL A 156 15.99 2.73 -0.71
N THR A 157 16.08 2.34 0.55
CA THR A 157 15.84 3.23 1.70
C THR A 157 17.08 4.02 2.08
N GLN A 158 16.95 5.01 2.94
CA GLN A 158 18.07 5.79 3.47
C GLN A 158 19.08 4.91 4.24
N HIS A 159 18.63 3.82 4.84
CA HIS A 159 19.48 2.86 5.56
C HIS A 159 20.04 1.76 4.63
N GLY A 160 19.87 1.88 3.31
CA GLY A 160 20.44 0.96 2.33
C GLY A 160 19.64 -0.32 2.09
N GLN A 161 18.52 -0.54 2.80
CA GLN A 161 17.65 -1.69 2.54
C GLN A 161 17.10 -1.62 1.11
N ARG A 162 17.01 -2.78 0.47
CA ARG A 162 16.50 -2.95 -0.90
C ARG A 162 15.27 -3.84 -0.92
N LEU A 163 14.30 -3.48 -1.76
CA LEU A 163 13.14 -4.31 -2.05
C LEU A 163 12.80 -4.24 -3.54
N THR A 164 12.53 -5.39 -4.15
CA THR A 164 11.88 -5.49 -5.47
C THR A 164 10.49 -6.09 -5.33
N ALA A 165 9.48 -5.39 -5.80
CA ALA A 165 8.09 -5.77 -5.60
C ALA A 165 7.22 -5.42 -6.81
N THR A 166 6.16 -6.21 -7.01
CA THR A 166 5.20 -5.95 -8.09
C THR A 166 4.40 -4.69 -7.76
N ILE A 167 4.22 -3.80 -8.75
CA ILE A 167 3.37 -2.62 -8.62
C ILE A 167 1.92 -3.03 -8.88
N THR A 168 1.02 -2.62 -7.99
CA THR A 168 -0.42 -2.93 -8.05
C THR A 168 -1.32 -1.69 -8.08
N ASP A 169 -0.74 -0.49 -8.00
CA ASP A 169 -1.45 0.78 -8.19
C ASP A 169 -1.87 0.95 -9.68
N PRO A 170 -3.18 0.97 -9.99
CA PRO A 170 -3.70 1.11 -11.36
C PRO A 170 -3.34 2.44 -12.02
N VAL A 171 -3.37 3.54 -11.27
CA VAL A 171 -3.15 4.88 -11.78
C VAL A 171 -1.67 5.03 -12.10
N PHE A 172 -0.81 4.53 -11.21
CA PHE A 172 0.62 4.55 -11.45
C PHE A 172 1.03 3.63 -12.59
N ILE A 173 0.52 2.40 -12.67
CA ILE A 173 0.74 1.50 -13.81
C ILE A 173 0.35 2.18 -15.13
N ARG A 174 -0.83 2.82 -15.18
CA ARG A 174 -1.28 3.51 -16.38
C ARG A 174 -0.35 4.64 -16.79
N LYS A 175 0.18 5.42 -15.85
CA LYS A 175 1.20 6.44 -16.14
C LYS A 175 2.45 5.82 -16.77
N LEU A 176 2.94 4.71 -16.22
CA LEU A 176 4.13 4.03 -16.73
C LEU A 176 3.93 3.48 -18.15
N GLU A 177 2.74 2.93 -18.44
CA GLU A 177 2.36 2.50 -19.79
C GLU A 177 2.38 3.64 -20.81
N LEU A 178 2.01 4.85 -20.38
CA LEU A 178 2.05 6.07 -21.19
C LEU A 178 3.46 6.67 -21.29
N GLY A 179 4.49 5.97 -20.81
CA GLY A 179 5.89 6.40 -20.91
C GLY A 179 6.38 7.26 -19.75
N TYR A 180 5.59 7.45 -18.70
CA TYR A 180 6.02 8.19 -17.51
C TYR A 180 7.29 7.59 -16.88
N ARG A 181 8.12 8.45 -16.29
CA ARG A 181 9.31 8.07 -15.53
C ARG A 181 9.22 8.73 -14.15
N PRO A 182 9.13 7.96 -13.06
CA PRO A 182 9.03 8.54 -11.73
C PRO A 182 10.34 9.18 -11.29
N GLN A 183 10.24 10.15 -10.38
CA GLN A 183 11.37 10.67 -9.63
C GLN A 183 12.06 9.58 -8.81
N LYS A 184 13.33 9.83 -8.47
CA LYS A 184 14.13 8.90 -7.67
C LYS A 184 13.65 8.83 -6.23
N ALA A 185 13.26 9.95 -5.65
CA ALA A 185 12.82 10.03 -4.26
C ALA A 185 11.29 10.02 -4.20
N CYS A 186 10.75 9.08 -3.44
CA CYS A 186 9.31 8.95 -3.29
C CYS A 186 8.96 8.32 -1.93
N LEU A 187 7.71 8.50 -1.56
CA LEU A 187 7.06 7.71 -0.53
C LEU A 187 6.36 6.53 -1.21
N VAL A 188 6.66 5.34 -0.74
CA VAL A 188 6.14 4.10 -1.31
C VAL A 188 5.33 3.38 -0.25
N THR A 189 4.06 3.14 -0.54
CA THR A 189 3.23 2.25 0.28
C THR A 189 3.53 0.82 -0.13
N VAL A 190 4.13 0.08 0.79
CA VAL A 190 4.36 -1.36 0.65
C VAL A 190 3.28 -2.10 1.42
N SER A 191 2.70 -3.12 0.80
CA SER A 191 1.67 -3.97 1.40
C SER A 191 2.01 -5.46 1.26
N LEU A 192 1.42 -6.29 2.11
CA LEU A 192 1.41 -7.74 1.90
C LEU A 192 0.18 -8.17 1.07
N SER A 193 0.35 -9.21 0.24
CA SER A 193 -0.74 -9.87 -0.47
C SER A 193 -1.53 -10.81 0.46
N MET A 194 -2.68 -11.29 0.00
CA MET A 194 -3.22 -12.55 0.54
C MET A 194 -2.19 -13.67 0.34
N PRO A 195 -2.18 -14.71 1.20
CA PRO A 195 -1.27 -15.82 1.04
C PRO A 195 -1.46 -16.50 -0.30
N TRP A 196 -0.37 -16.76 -1.01
CA TRP A 196 -0.38 -17.48 -2.27
C TRP A 196 0.97 -18.14 -2.55
N ARG A 197 0.92 -19.35 -3.10
CA ARG A 197 2.08 -20.13 -3.53
C ARG A 197 2.11 -20.23 -5.05
N PRO A 198 3.22 -19.85 -5.71
CA PRO A 198 3.50 -20.29 -7.07
C PRO A 198 3.46 -21.81 -7.20
N ASP A 199 3.10 -22.33 -8.38
CA ASP A 199 3.01 -23.78 -8.63
C ASP A 199 4.36 -24.50 -8.42
N ASP A 200 5.48 -23.79 -8.62
CA ASP A 200 6.86 -24.25 -8.45
C ASP A 200 7.46 -23.91 -7.07
N TRP A 201 6.62 -23.50 -6.11
CA TRP A 201 7.07 -23.08 -4.78
C TRP A 201 6.97 -24.20 -3.75
N GLU A 202 8.13 -24.62 -3.22
CA GLU A 202 8.22 -25.65 -2.18
C GLU A 202 8.06 -25.10 -0.74
N GLY A 203 7.97 -23.78 -0.58
CA GLY A 203 7.85 -23.14 0.73
C GLY A 203 6.41 -23.03 1.24
N ASP A 204 6.28 -22.50 2.46
CA ASP A 204 4.99 -22.29 3.12
C ASP A 204 4.16 -21.15 2.49
N ASP A 205 2.92 -21.06 2.94
CA ASP A 205 2.01 -19.99 2.57
C ASP A 205 2.64 -18.64 2.87
N SER A 206 2.77 -17.85 1.82
CA SER A 206 3.58 -16.63 1.84
C SER A 206 2.76 -15.44 1.36
N CYS A 207 2.83 -14.36 2.13
CA CYS A 207 2.28 -13.07 1.79
C CYS A 207 3.38 -12.25 1.08
N TRP A 208 3.18 -11.95 -0.19
CA TRP A 208 4.19 -11.27 -1.02
C TRP A 208 4.13 -9.76 -0.82
N LYS A 209 5.30 -9.11 -0.79
CA LYS A 209 5.41 -7.65 -0.73
C LYS A 209 5.06 -7.04 -2.08
N LEU A 210 4.18 -6.05 -2.05
CA LEU A 210 3.65 -5.34 -3.21
C LEU A 210 3.85 -3.84 -3.04
N ILE A 211 4.00 -3.12 -4.15
CA ILE A 211 3.97 -1.65 -4.19
C ILE A 211 2.54 -1.22 -4.51
N ALA A 212 1.83 -0.79 -3.47
CA ALA A 212 0.40 -0.46 -3.53
C ALA A 212 0.11 1.03 -3.78
N GLY A 213 1.13 1.88 -3.65
CA GLY A 213 1.04 3.31 -3.95
C GLY A 213 2.42 3.96 -4.04
N VAL A 214 2.57 4.93 -4.93
CA VAL A 214 3.79 5.72 -5.11
C VAL A 214 3.44 7.20 -5.11
N VAL A 215 4.02 7.95 -4.18
CA VAL A 215 3.86 9.40 -4.06
C VAL A 215 5.23 10.05 -4.19
N GLU A 216 5.45 10.82 -5.24
CA GLU A 216 6.72 11.50 -5.48
C GLU A 216 6.91 12.67 -4.49
N LEU A 217 8.15 12.83 -4.02
CA LEU A 217 8.52 13.90 -3.11
C LEU A 217 9.11 15.07 -3.90
N PRO A 218 8.68 16.31 -3.67
CA PRO A 218 9.34 17.50 -4.19
C PRO A 218 10.86 17.46 -3.99
N GLU A 219 11.64 17.86 -4.99
CA GLU A 219 13.10 17.75 -5.00
C GLU A 219 13.77 18.49 -3.82
N ASP A 220 13.15 19.57 -3.33
CA ASP A 220 13.60 20.37 -2.19
C ASP A 220 13.49 19.66 -0.84
N LEU A 221 12.70 18.59 -0.75
CA LEU A 221 12.54 17.75 0.45
C LEU A 221 13.42 16.49 0.43
N VAL A 222 14.19 16.30 -0.64
CA VAL A 222 15.12 15.18 -0.84
C VAL A 222 16.51 15.52 -0.32
N GLY A 223 16.85 16.80 -0.24
CA GLY A 223 18.14 17.27 0.28
C GLY A 223 18.15 17.35 1.81
N ASP A 224 19.09 16.64 2.44
CA ASP A 224 19.58 17.04 3.76
C ASP A 224 20.16 18.45 3.58
N ARG A 225 19.42 19.48 3.98
CA ARG A 225 20.03 20.77 4.27
C ARG A 225 20.89 20.56 5.52
N VAL A 226 22.15 20.14 5.29
CA VAL A 226 23.25 20.46 6.19
C VAL A 226 23.38 21.98 6.13
N LEU A 227 22.67 22.66 7.03
CA LEU A 227 22.95 24.05 7.33
C LEU A 227 24.31 24.04 8.05
N PHE A 228 25.33 24.55 7.36
CA PHE A 228 26.59 24.98 7.96
C PHE A 228 26.34 26.20 8.85
#